data_AF-A0A0X3VD69-F1
#
_entry.id   AF-A0A0X3VD69-F1
#
_cell.length_a   1.000
_cell.length_b   1.000
_cell.length_c   1.000
_cell.angle_alpha   90.00
_cell.angle_beta   90.00
_cell.angle_gamma   90.00
#
_symmetry.space_group_name_H-M   'P 1'
#
loop_
_entity.id
_entity.type
_entity.pdbx_description
1 polymer ?
#
loop_
_entity_poly.entity_id
_entity_poly.type
_entity_poly.pdbx_seq_one_letter_code
_entity_poly.pdbx_strand_id
1 'polypeptide(L)'
;MGKRLTNVRSIGTKCGKTPIAMTSGEGKMTLRIDDTRSTGTVLSKHIEASKGIISAGVGWDVTKSRSITVSGSKEVPSGKHGTLTAYVKYSGKKFDVQGLLAVGGWYTFQKNKTAYKPIGVCFKYSQR
;
A
#
# COMPACT_ATOMS: atom_id res chain seq x y z
N MET A 1 -25.04 16.86 6.48
CA MET A 1 -25.10 16.39 5.08
C MET A 1 -24.51 14.98 5.00
N GLY A 2 -25.25 14.03 4.43
CA GLY A 2 -24.76 12.66 4.22
C GLY A 2 -23.66 12.61 3.16
N LYS A 3 -22.66 11.74 3.34
CA LYS A 3 -21.57 11.49 2.39
C LYS A 3 -21.43 10.00 2.16
N ARG A 4 -21.10 9.58 0.94
CA ARG A 4 -20.89 8.16 0.60
C ARG A 4 -19.80 7.98 -0.45
N LEU A 5 -19.26 6.77 -0.51
CA LEU A 5 -18.40 6.35 -1.62
C LEU A 5 -19.23 5.74 -2.75
N THR A 6 -18.84 5.99 -3.99
CA THR A 6 -19.41 5.35 -5.18
C THR A 6 -18.29 4.91 -6.13
N ASN A 7 -18.62 4.11 -7.14
CA ASN A 7 -17.68 3.58 -8.13
C ASN A 7 -16.46 2.90 -7.50
N VAL A 8 -16.68 2.24 -6.35
CA VAL A 8 -15.60 1.58 -5.62
C VAL A 8 -15.16 0.35 -6.41
N ARG A 9 -13.93 0.38 -6.92
CA ARG A 9 -13.35 -0.72 -7.67
C ARG A 9 -11.93 -1.04 -7.23
N SER A 10 -11.53 -2.29 -7.37
CA SER A 10 -10.14 -2.71 -7.19
C SER A 10 -9.28 -2.14 -8.32
N ILE A 11 -8.08 -1.66 -7.98
CA ILE A 11 -7.06 -1.24 -8.96
C ILE A 11 -5.82 -2.17 -8.90
N GLY A 12 -6.00 -3.36 -8.32
CA GLY A 12 -4.94 -4.36 -8.21
C GLY A 12 -3.92 -4.05 -7.12
N THR A 13 -2.76 -4.68 -7.23
CA THR A 13 -1.68 -4.56 -6.25
C THR A 13 -0.49 -3.80 -6.82
N LYS A 14 0.21 -3.04 -5.99
CA LYS A 14 1.43 -2.32 -6.36
C LYS A 14 2.48 -2.39 -5.26
N CYS A 15 3.74 -2.38 -5.66
CA CYS A 15 4.84 -2.23 -4.72
C CYS A 15 5.02 -0.75 -4.36
N GLY A 16 5.33 -0.48 -3.10
CA GLY A 16 5.75 0.84 -2.63
C GLY A 16 7.06 1.27 -3.29
N LYS A 17 7.33 2.58 -3.27
CA LYS A 17 8.58 3.14 -3.78
C LYS A 17 9.66 3.28 -2.70
N THR A 18 9.26 3.31 -1.44
CA THR A 18 10.16 3.46 -0.30
C THR A 18 10.62 2.09 0.17
N PRO A 19 11.93 1.82 0.20
CA PRO A 19 12.45 0.58 0.76
C PRO A 19 12.18 0.54 2.27
N ILE A 20 11.77 -0.62 2.77
CA ILE A 20 11.55 -0.85 4.21
C ILE A 20 12.73 -1.55 4.86
N ALA A 21 13.45 -2.37 4.10
CA ALA A 21 14.68 -3.02 4.53
C ALA A 21 15.57 -3.30 3.30
N MET A 22 16.88 -3.32 3.51
CA MET A 22 17.85 -3.58 2.46
C MET A 22 19.06 -4.28 3.07
N THR A 23 19.63 -5.22 2.33
CA THR A 23 20.88 -5.89 2.65
C THR A 23 21.69 -6.06 1.36
N SER A 24 23.02 -6.00 1.47
CA SER A 24 23.94 -6.10 0.35
C SER A 24 25.24 -6.74 0.79
N GLY A 25 25.95 -7.33 -0.17
CA GLY A 25 27.25 -7.91 0.09
C GLY A 25 27.79 -8.72 -1.07
N GLU A 26 29.05 -9.12 -0.93
CA GLU A 26 29.79 -9.84 -1.94
C GLU A 26 29.66 -11.35 -1.76
N GLY A 27 29.45 -12.03 -2.88
CA GLY A 27 29.36 -13.47 -2.90
C GLY A 27 30.72 -14.14 -2.71
N LYS A 28 30.75 -15.37 -2.19
CA LYS A 28 29.59 -16.24 -1.93
C LYS A 28 28.98 -15.98 -0.56
N MET A 29 27.76 -15.46 -0.52
CA MET A 29 27.00 -15.24 0.72
C MET A 29 25.49 -15.29 0.47
N THR A 30 24.72 -15.51 1.54
CA THR A 30 23.25 -15.37 1.51
C THR A 30 22.86 -14.05 2.12
N LEU A 31 22.20 -13.21 1.33
CA LEU A 31 21.54 -12.01 1.80
C LEU A 31 20.23 -12.39 2.46
N ARG A 32 20.02 -11.95 3.71
CA ARG A 32 18.81 -12.22 4.48
C ARG A 32 18.23 -10.93 5.03
N ILE A 33 16.92 -10.82 4.97
CA ILE A 33 16.15 -9.73 5.58
C ILE A 33 15.07 -10.37 6.46
N ASP A 34 15.12 -10.07 7.75
CA ASP A 34 14.07 -10.36 8.72
C ASP A 34 13.70 -9.04 9.42
N ASP A 35 12.54 -8.48 9.11
CA ASP A 35 12.08 -7.22 9.72
C ASP A 35 10.55 -7.25 9.90
N THR A 36 10.05 -6.78 11.04
CA THR A 36 8.61 -6.66 11.30
C THR A 36 8.27 -5.21 11.52
N ARG A 37 7.42 -4.64 10.65
CA ARG A 37 7.02 -3.23 10.77
C ARG A 37 5.53 -3.02 10.68
N SER A 38 5.03 -2.07 11.45
CA SER A 38 3.66 -1.60 11.35
C SER A 38 3.54 -0.60 10.21
N THR A 39 2.72 -0.90 9.20
CA THR A 39 2.46 -0.01 8.06
C THR A 39 0.98 0.35 7.98
N GLY A 40 0.68 1.63 7.76
CA GLY A 40 -0.68 2.15 7.62
C GLY A 40 -1.24 2.06 6.20
N THR A 41 -2.56 2.29 6.09
CA THR A 41 -3.20 2.52 4.78
C THR A 41 -2.75 3.85 4.19
N VAL A 42 -2.44 3.88 2.90
CA VAL A 42 -2.10 5.12 2.19
C VAL A 42 -3.34 5.64 1.47
N LEU A 43 -3.79 6.84 1.81
CA LEU A 43 -4.94 7.50 1.20
C LEU A 43 -4.49 8.58 0.20
N SER A 44 -5.34 8.87 -0.79
CA SER A 44 -5.17 10.07 -1.63
C SER A 44 -5.22 11.34 -0.78
N LYS A 45 -4.49 12.38 -1.21
CA LYS A 45 -4.54 13.69 -0.58
C LYS A 45 -5.95 14.30 -0.71
N HIS A 46 -6.37 15.01 0.33
CA HIS A 46 -7.64 15.75 0.42
C HIS A 46 -8.85 14.92 -0.01
N ILE A 47 -9.29 14.02 0.87
CA ILE A 47 -10.56 13.30 0.72
C ILE A 47 -11.56 13.95 1.65
N GLU A 48 -12.60 14.54 1.09
CA GLU A 48 -13.65 15.22 1.85
C GLU A 48 -14.73 14.23 2.34
N ALA A 49 -14.29 13.10 2.88
CA ALA A 49 -15.12 12.11 3.56
C ALA A 49 -14.43 11.68 4.86
N SER A 50 -15.22 11.33 5.88
CA SER A 50 -14.68 10.83 7.12
C SER A 50 -13.99 9.47 6.91
N LYS A 51 -12.99 9.15 7.72
CA LYS A 51 -12.29 7.85 7.65
C LYS A 51 -13.24 6.66 7.86
N GLY A 52 -14.34 6.84 8.61
CA GLY A 52 -15.39 5.83 8.76
C GLY A 52 -16.13 5.54 7.45
N ILE A 53 -16.55 6.58 6.72
CA ILE A 53 -17.19 6.42 5.40
C ILE A 53 -16.24 5.78 4.41
N ILE A 54 -14.97 6.19 4.43
CA ILE A 54 -13.95 5.59 3.57
C ILE A 54 -13.80 4.10 3.91
N SER A 55 -13.66 3.76 5.19
CA SER A 55 -13.50 2.37 5.65
C SER A 55 -14.67 1.48 5.24
N ALA A 56 -15.90 1.98 5.41
CA ALA A 56 -17.11 1.28 5.00
C ALA A 56 -17.14 1.01 3.50
N GLY A 57 -16.82 2.01 2.67
CA GLY A 57 -16.86 1.84 1.22
C GLY A 57 -15.71 1.00 0.67
N VAL A 58 -14.49 1.09 1.24
CA VAL A 58 -13.37 0.25 0.79
C VAL A 58 -13.44 -1.17 1.36
N GLY A 59 -14.17 -1.40 2.45
CA GLY A 59 -14.33 -2.72 3.08
C GLY A 59 -13.17 -3.11 3.99
N TRP A 60 -12.41 -2.14 4.51
CA TRP A 60 -11.42 -2.35 5.56
C TRP A 60 -11.20 -1.05 6.34
N ASP A 61 -10.75 -1.18 7.59
CA ASP A 61 -10.41 -0.03 8.41
C ASP A 61 -9.16 0.68 7.88
N VAL A 62 -9.32 1.92 7.38
CA VAL A 62 -8.21 2.74 6.85
C VAL A 62 -7.40 3.44 7.93
N THR A 63 -7.85 3.41 9.19
CA THR A 63 -7.17 4.02 10.33
C THR A 63 -6.17 3.07 10.98
N LYS A 64 -6.43 1.77 10.89
CA LYS A 64 -5.57 0.74 11.48
C LYS A 64 -4.32 0.49 10.65
N SER A 65 -3.18 0.47 11.33
CA SER A 65 -1.95 -0.08 10.80
C SER A 65 -1.96 -1.60 10.85
N ARG A 66 -1.13 -2.23 10.03
CA ARG A 66 -0.94 -3.68 9.97
C ARG A 66 0.53 -4.01 10.08
N SER A 67 0.84 -5.00 10.90
CA SER A 67 2.18 -5.57 10.96
C SER A 67 2.46 -6.33 9.68
N ILE A 68 3.57 -5.99 9.02
CA ILE A 68 4.09 -6.66 7.85
C ILE A 68 5.40 -7.32 8.26
N THR A 69 5.40 -8.64 8.27
CA THR A 69 6.61 -9.44 8.47
C THR A 69 7.30 -9.60 7.12
N VAL A 70 8.54 -9.12 7.06
CA VAL A 70 9.46 -9.26 5.95
C VAL A 70 10.39 -10.41 6.29
N SER A 71 10.31 -11.50 5.54
CA SER A 71 11.31 -12.58 5.58
C SER A 71 11.66 -12.92 4.14
N GLY A 72 12.91 -12.70 3.77
CA GLY A 72 13.40 -12.99 2.42
C GLY A 72 14.89 -13.30 2.43
N SER A 73 15.29 -14.27 1.62
CA SER A 73 16.69 -14.64 1.44
C SER A 73 17.03 -14.80 -0.04
N LYS A 74 18.24 -14.41 -0.42
CA LYS A 74 18.76 -14.60 -1.78
C LYS A 74 20.25 -14.90 -1.75
N GLU A 75 20.66 -15.92 -2.48
CA GLU A 75 22.08 -16.26 -2.64
C GLU A 75 22.75 -15.33 -3.66
N VAL A 76 23.94 -14.85 -3.31
CA VAL A 76 24.81 -14.06 -4.18
C VAL A 76 25.94 -14.98 -4.69
N PRO A 77 26.05 -15.19 -6.01
CA PRO A 77 27.12 -16.00 -6.59
C PRO A 77 28.52 -15.44 -6.27
N SER A 78 29.52 -16.32 -6.25
CA SER A 78 30.92 -15.91 -6.06
C SER A 78 31.34 -14.87 -7.09
N GLY A 79 32.07 -13.84 -6.66
CA GLY A 79 32.54 -12.76 -7.54
C GLY A 79 31.44 -11.78 -8.01
N LYS A 80 30.25 -11.83 -7.39
CA LYS A 80 29.17 -10.86 -7.61
C LYS A 80 28.86 -10.08 -6.36
N HIS A 81 28.43 -8.83 -6.54
CA HIS A 81 27.88 -8.02 -5.46
C HIS A 81 26.36 -8.00 -5.58
N GLY A 82 25.66 -8.60 -4.63
CA GLY A 82 24.21 -8.66 -4.59
C GLY A 82 23.62 -7.56 -3.71
N THR A 83 22.42 -7.11 -4.04
CA THR A 83 21.61 -6.24 -3.20
C THR A 83 20.18 -6.75 -3.21
N LEU A 84 19.66 -7.01 -2.02
CA LEU A 84 18.26 -7.38 -1.80
C LEU A 84 17.56 -6.22 -1.09
N THR A 85 16.47 -5.74 -1.68
CA THR A 85 15.68 -4.64 -1.13
C THR A 85 14.22 -5.06 -0.99
N ALA A 86 13.64 -4.86 0.19
CA ALA A 86 12.25 -5.11 0.47
C ALA A 86 11.44 -3.81 0.40
N TYR A 87 10.23 -3.88 -0.15
CA TYR A 87 9.25 -2.79 -0.26
C TYR A 87 7.90 -3.29 0.23
N VAL A 88 7.05 -2.41 0.79
CA VAL A 88 5.68 -2.81 1.14
C VAL A 88 4.87 -3.05 -0.13
N LYS A 89 4.14 -4.17 -0.18
CA LYS A 89 3.12 -4.45 -1.19
C LYS A 89 1.77 -3.93 -0.72
N TYR A 90 1.11 -3.16 -1.57
CA TYR A 90 -0.20 -2.59 -1.30
C TYR A 90 -1.27 -3.14 -2.25
N SER A 91 -2.49 -3.31 -1.76
CA SER A 91 -3.70 -3.52 -2.56
C SER A 91 -4.50 -2.23 -2.62
N GLY A 92 -4.81 -1.77 -3.83
CA GLY A 92 -5.49 -0.49 -4.05
C GLY A 92 -6.97 -0.65 -4.36
N LYS A 93 -7.78 0.27 -3.83
CA LYS A 93 -9.11 0.58 -4.37
C LYS A 93 -9.16 2.02 -4.85
N LYS A 94 -9.97 2.24 -5.90
CA LYS A 94 -10.32 3.55 -6.43
C LYS A 94 -11.81 3.79 -6.22
N PHE A 95 -12.19 5.02 -5.89
CA PHE A 95 -13.56 5.41 -5.59
C PHE A 95 -13.78 6.89 -5.84
N ASP A 96 -15.05 7.26 -5.94
CA ASP A 96 -15.51 8.64 -5.98
C ASP A 96 -16.28 8.96 -4.69
N VAL A 97 -16.34 10.24 -4.31
CA VAL A 97 -17.05 10.71 -3.13
C VAL A 97 -18.28 11.51 -3.56
N GLN A 98 -19.44 11.10 -3.02
CA GLN A 98 -20.71 11.78 -3.20
C GLN A 98 -21.19 12.44 -1.92
N GLY A 99 -21.90 13.55 -2.08
CA GLY A 99 -22.52 14.32 -1.01
C GLY A 99 -24.00 14.53 -1.29
N LEU A 100 -24.80 14.51 -0.24
CA LEU A 100 -26.23 14.79 -0.32
C LEU A 100 -26.45 16.31 -0.36
N LEU A 101 -27.10 16.78 -1.42
CA LEU A 101 -27.48 18.19 -1.57
C LEU A 101 -28.68 18.53 -0.68
N ALA A 102 -28.79 19.79 -0.27
CA ALA A 102 -29.90 20.28 0.57
C ALA A 102 -31.27 20.14 -0.13
N VAL A 103 -31.29 20.24 -1.46
CA VAL A 103 -32.48 20.10 -2.32
C VAL A 103 -32.80 18.65 -2.69
N GLY A 104 -32.13 17.68 -2.05
CA GLY A 104 -32.19 16.27 -2.44
C GLY A 104 -31.26 15.95 -3.62
N GLY A 105 -30.89 14.68 -3.73
CA GLY A 105 -29.98 14.20 -4.78
C GLY A 105 -28.51 14.08 -4.33
N TRP A 106 -27.83 13.09 -4.91
CA TRP A 106 -26.42 12.82 -4.65
C TRP A 106 -25.56 13.44 -5.75
N TYR A 107 -24.58 14.25 -5.36
CA TYR A 107 -23.63 14.86 -6.28
C TYR A 107 -22.21 14.36 -6.03
N THR A 108 -21.49 13.99 -7.09
CA THR A 108 -20.09 13.57 -7.01
C THR A 108 -19.18 14.79 -7.06
N PHE A 109 -18.61 15.17 -5.91
CA PHE A 109 -17.73 16.33 -5.80
C PHE A 109 -16.23 15.96 -5.78
N GLN A 110 -15.87 14.69 -5.55
CA GLN A 110 -14.49 14.21 -5.73
C GLN A 110 -14.46 12.91 -6.52
N LYS A 111 -13.60 12.83 -7.53
CA LYS A 111 -13.45 11.66 -8.41
C LYS A 111 -12.06 11.03 -8.29
N ASN A 112 -11.96 9.74 -8.63
CA ASN A 112 -10.71 8.99 -8.75
C ASN A 112 -9.81 8.99 -7.51
N LYS A 113 -10.39 9.08 -6.32
CA LYS A 113 -9.64 8.94 -5.06
C LYS A 113 -9.22 7.49 -4.88
N THR A 114 -8.12 7.28 -4.18
CA THR A 114 -7.54 5.95 -3.96
C THR A 114 -7.22 5.70 -2.49
N ALA A 115 -7.34 4.44 -2.09
CA ALA A 115 -6.88 3.92 -0.81
C ALA A 115 -6.06 2.65 -1.05
N TYR A 116 -4.90 2.57 -0.40
CA TYR A 116 -3.95 1.47 -0.54
C TYR A 116 -3.74 0.78 0.80
N LYS A 117 -4.26 -0.45 0.90
CA LYS A 117 -4.10 -1.31 2.07
C LYS A 117 -2.76 -2.03 1.98
N PRO A 118 -1.89 -2.00 3.00
CA PRO A 118 -0.70 -2.84 3.04
C PRO A 118 -1.13 -4.31 3.17
N ILE A 119 -0.61 -5.17 2.29
CA ILE A 119 -0.97 -6.59 2.19
C ILE A 119 0.23 -7.54 2.24
N GLY A 120 1.47 -7.03 2.17
CA GLY A 120 2.66 -7.88 2.20
C GLY A 120 3.92 -7.13 1.78
N VAL A 121 4.85 -7.86 1.16
CA VAL A 121 6.17 -7.36 0.77
C VAL A 121 6.46 -7.67 -0.70
N CYS A 122 7.17 -6.78 -1.37
CA CYS A 122 7.82 -7.02 -2.65
C CYS A 122 9.33 -7.01 -2.45
N PHE A 123 10.04 -7.98 -2.99
CA PHE A 123 11.49 -8.00 -3.00
C PHE A 123 12.01 -7.61 -4.38
N LYS A 124 13.05 -6.76 -4.40
CA LYS A 124 13.83 -6.44 -5.58
C LYS A 124 15.26 -6.90 -5.34
N TYR A 125 15.77 -7.73 -6.23
CA TYR A 125 17.16 -8.16 -6.22
C TYR A 125 17.89 -7.53 -7.40
N SER A 126 19.09 -7.01 -7.15
CA SER A 126 20.02 -6.55 -8.19
C SER A 126 21.41 -7.12 -7.91
N GLN A 127 22.15 -7.41 -8.97
CA GLN A 127 23.52 -7.91 -8.89
C GLN A 127 24.43 -7.11 -9.82
N ARG A 128 25.68 -6.92 -9.42
CA ARG A 128 26.77 -6.38 -10.24
C ARG A 128 27.87 -7.44 -10.33
#